data_AF-A0A1S6U9F2-F1
#
_entry.id   AF-A0A1S6U9F2-F1
#
_cell.length_a   1.000
_cell.length_b   1.000
_cell.length_c   1.000
_cell.angle_alpha   90.00
_cell.angle_beta   90.00
_cell.angle_gamma   90.00
#
_symmetry.space_group_name_H-M   'P 1'
#
loop_
_entity.id
_entity.type
_entity.pdbx_description
1 polymer ?
#
loop_
_entity_poly.entity_id
_entity_poly.type
_entity_poly.pdbx_seq_one_letter_code
_entity_poly.pdbx_strand_id
1 'polypeptide(L)'
;MDYNKEDKGVVCFMYKTCNKRTVYFAFAFIIALLWGFLALSYNFEQSEFSYLMIGFGVITISALFISINPHIFLLKLVGFLASLAGILIALHNINELKNITENSIFNTYFIIISACGFVILFTLLSWFVYNARSSEVNQI
;
A
#
# COMPACT_ATOMS: atom_id res chain seq x y z
N MET A 1 -9.87 -8.56 26.73
CA MET A 1 -10.74 -7.85 25.77
C MET A 1 -11.30 -8.89 24.82
N ASP A 2 -12.62 -9.05 24.85
CA ASP A 2 -13.34 -10.07 24.12
C ASP A 2 -13.61 -9.55 22.69
N TYR A 3 -12.75 -9.90 21.73
CA TYR A 3 -12.87 -9.49 20.32
C TYR A 3 -13.96 -10.25 19.57
N ASN A 4 -14.70 -11.10 20.28
CA ASN A 4 -15.78 -11.94 19.78
C ASN A 4 -17.13 -11.20 19.66
N LYS A 5 -17.17 -9.89 19.95
CA LYS A 5 -18.29 -9.03 19.55
C LYS A 5 -17.99 -8.46 18.18
N GLU A 6 -18.86 -8.76 17.22
CA GLU A 6 -18.88 -8.13 15.91
C GLU A 6 -18.66 -6.60 16.07
N ASP A 7 -17.62 -6.12 15.39
CA ASP A 7 -17.35 -4.71 15.15
C ASP A 7 -16.90 -3.86 16.36
N LYS A 8 -16.34 -4.47 17.41
CA LYS A 8 -15.69 -3.72 18.51
C LYS A 8 -14.18 -3.66 18.36
N GLY A 9 -13.69 -2.74 17.52
CA GLY A 9 -12.29 -2.29 17.51
C GLY A 9 -11.69 -2.10 16.12
N VAL A 10 -10.89 -1.04 15.97
CA VAL A 10 -10.27 -0.66 14.69
C VAL A 10 -9.43 -1.80 14.08
N VAL A 11 -8.74 -2.58 14.91
CA VAL A 11 -7.92 -3.73 14.48
C VAL A 11 -8.78 -4.83 13.82
N CYS A 12 -9.93 -5.17 14.41
CA CYS A 12 -10.83 -6.19 13.85
C CYS A 12 -11.47 -5.71 12.54
N PHE A 13 -11.86 -4.43 12.49
CA PHE A 13 -12.36 -3.81 11.27
C PHE A 13 -11.34 -3.85 10.13
N MET A 14 -10.07 -3.49 10.41
CA MET A 14 -9.01 -3.53 9.40
C MET A 14 -8.67 -4.95 8.96
N TYR A 15 -8.66 -5.91 9.90
CA TYR A 15 -8.48 -7.32 9.56
C TYR A 15 -9.58 -7.83 8.60
N LYS A 16 -10.87 -7.60 8.93
CA LYS A 16 -11.98 -7.98 8.06
C LYS A 16 -11.90 -7.31 6.69
N THR A 17 -11.52 -6.03 6.66
CA THR A 17 -11.38 -5.25 5.43
C THR A 17 -10.26 -5.80 4.55
N CYS A 18 -9.09 -6.11 5.12
CA CYS A 18 -7.96 -6.66 4.37
C CYS A 18 -8.15 -8.12 3.93
N ASN A 19 -9.21 -8.80 4.35
CA ASN A 19 -9.54 -10.12 3.80
C ASN A 19 -10.36 -10.02 2.50
N LYS A 20 -10.83 -8.83 2.10
CA LYS A 20 -11.66 -8.65 0.90
C LYS A 20 -10.81 -8.31 -0.32
N ARG A 21 -10.97 -9.09 -1.40
CA ARG A 21 -10.30 -8.85 -2.69
C ARG A 21 -10.58 -7.46 -3.27
N THR A 22 -11.81 -6.98 -3.10
CA THR A 22 -12.27 -5.67 -3.62
C THR A 22 -11.45 -4.51 -3.08
N VAL A 23 -10.93 -4.61 -1.85
CA VAL A 23 -10.10 -3.55 -1.24
C VAL A 23 -8.78 -3.42 -1.99
N TYR A 24 -8.16 -4.53 -2.35
CA TYR A 24 -6.91 -4.53 -3.11
C TYR A 24 -7.09 -4.06 -4.54
N PHE A 25 -8.20 -4.43 -5.20
CA PHE A 25 -8.53 -3.89 -6.52
C PHE A 25 -8.79 -2.39 -6.48
N ALA A 26 -9.55 -1.90 -5.50
CA ALA A 26 -9.82 -0.48 -5.32
C ALA A 26 -8.51 0.29 -5.07
N PHE A 27 -7.64 -0.25 -4.21
CA PHE A 27 -6.33 0.36 -3.94
C PHE A 27 -5.44 0.38 -5.19
N ALA A 28 -5.32 -0.74 -5.91
CA ALA A 28 -4.56 -0.81 -7.16
C ALA A 28 -5.11 0.18 -8.21
N PHE A 29 -6.43 0.31 -8.31
CA PHE A 29 -7.08 1.24 -9.22
C PHE A 29 -6.76 2.71 -8.87
N ILE A 30 -6.81 3.08 -7.59
CA ILE A 30 -6.44 4.44 -7.14
C ILE A 30 -4.98 4.75 -7.47
N ILE A 31 -4.06 3.81 -7.19
CA ILE A 31 -2.64 4.01 -7.52
C ILE A 31 -2.43 4.08 -9.04
N ALA A 32 -3.11 3.24 -9.82
CA ALA A 32 -3.03 3.28 -11.27
C ALA A 32 -3.56 4.60 -11.86
N LEU A 33 -4.60 5.19 -11.28
CA LEU A 33 -5.09 6.51 -11.67
C LEU A 33 -4.05 7.60 -11.37
N LEU A 34 -3.47 7.60 -10.17
CA LEU A 34 -2.41 8.54 -9.80
C LEU A 34 -1.19 8.40 -10.72
N TRP A 35 -0.85 7.16 -11.06
CA TRP A 35 0.25 6.82 -11.95
C TRP A 35 0.00 7.31 -13.38
N GLY A 36 -1.18 7.00 -13.93
CA GLY A 36 -1.58 7.43 -15.27
C GLY A 36 -1.70 8.95 -15.39
N PHE A 37 -2.25 9.62 -14.37
CA PHE A 37 -2.32 11.08 -14.34
C PHE A 37 -0.92 11.71 -14.40
N LEU A 38 0.02 11.15 -13.63
CA LEU A 38 1.39 11.65 -13.63
C LEU A 38 2.08 11.40 -14.98
N ALA A 39 1.92 10.19 -15.55
CA ALA A 39 2.50 9.79 -16.84
C ALA A 39 2.04 10.68 -18.00
N LEU A 40 0.75 11.02 -18.02
CA LEU A 40 0.14 11.76 -19.11
C LEU A 40 0.35 13.27 -18.99
N SER A 41 0.43 13.78 -17.76
CA SER A 41 0.56 15.22 -17.50
C SER A 41 2.01 15.70 -17.52
N TYR A 42 2.97 14.79 -17.29
CA TYR A 42 4.38 15.13 -17.16
C TYR A 42 5.26 14.12 -17.87
N ASN A 43 6.29 14.62 -18.55
CA ASN A 43 7.32 13.80 -19.17
C ASN A 43 8.69 14.38 -18.82
N PHE A 44 9.16 14.03 -17.63
CA PHE A 44 10.45 14.47 -17.10
C PHE A 44 11.56 13.53 -17.59
N GLU A 45 12.67 14.08 -18.07
CA GLU A 45 13.84 13.29 -18.53
C GLU A 45 14.69 12.75 -17.38
N GLN A 46 14.43 13.23 -16.16
CA GLN A 46 15.09 12.81 -14.92
C GLN A 46 14.90 11.30 -14.65
N SER A 47 15.97 10.63 -14.24
CA SER A 47 15.92 9.19 -13.90
C SER A 47 15.02 8.95 -12.69
N GLU A 48 14.94 9.92 -11.78
CA GLU A 48 14.07 9.93 -10.60
C GLU A 48 12.60 9.80 -11.01
N PHE A 49 12.21 10.41 -12.14
CA PHE A 49 10.86 10.25 -12.68
C PHE A 49 10.60 8.80 -13.10
N SER A 50 11.54 8.17 -13.80
CA SER A 50 11.44 6.76 -14.17
C SER A 50 11.34 5.85 -12.94
N TYR A 51 12.14 6.09 -11.90
CA TYR A 51 12.08 5.31 -10.67
C TYR A 51 10.79 5.53 -9.88
N LEU A 52 10.22 6.74 -9.89
CA LEU A 52 8.90 7.00 -9.35
C LEU A 52 7.82 6.18 -10.08
N MET A 53 7.87 6.12 -11.41
CA MET A 53 6.95 5.31 -12.22
C MET A 53 7.09 3.82 -11.90
N ILE A 54 8.32 3.33 -11.71
CA ILE A 54 8.57 1.96 -11.22
C ILE A 54 7.97 1.75 -9.83
N GLY A 55 8.13 2.72 -8.92
CA GLY A 55 7.52 2.69 -7.58
C GLY A 55 6.00 2.48 -7.64
N PHE A 56 5.30 3.25 -8.46
CA PHE A 56 3.85 3.06 -8.69
C PHE A 56 3.52 1.68 -9.28
N GLY A 57 4.31 1.21 -10.23
CA GLY A 57 4.17 -0.12 -10.81
C GLY A 57 4.28 -1.21 -9.75
N VAL A 58 5.31 -1.14 -8.89
CA VAL A 58 5.52 -2.09 -7.79
C VAL A 58 4.34 -2.09 -6.82
N ILE A 59 3.84 -0.91 -6.40
CA ILE A 59 2.68 -0.81 -5.51
C ILE A 59 1.45 -1.45 -6.14
N THR A 60 1.18 -1.13 -7.41
CA THR A 60 -0.01 -1.61 -8.13
C THR A 60 0.02 -3.12 -8.33
N ILE A 61 1.15 -3.65 -8.82
CA ILE A 61 1.34 -5.09 -9.04
C ILE A 61 1.25 -5.85 -7.71
N SER A 62 1.84 -5.32 -6.65
CA SER A 62 1.78 -5.94 -5.32
C SER A 62 0.36 -6.01 -4.79
N ALA A 63 -0.44 -4.96 -4.97
CA ALA A 63 -1.85 -4.97 -4.59
C ALA A 63 -2.66 -5.99 -5.40
N LEU A 64 -2.46 -6.05 -6.72
CA LEU A 64 -3.10 -7.06 -7.57
C LEU A 64 -2.66 -8.48 -7.20
N PHE A 65 -1.39 -8.67 -6.83
CA PHE A 65 -0.87 -9.95 -6.37
C PHE A 65 -1.59 -10.43 -5.10
N ILE A 66 -1.79 -9.55 -4.11
CA ILE A 66 -2.57 -9.90 -2.90
C ILE A 66 -4.02 -10.24 -3.26
N SER A 67 -4.60 -9.56 -4.24
CA SER A 67 -6.00 -9.75 -4.66
C SER A 67 -6.30 -11.16 -5.18
N ILE A 68 -5.28 -11.91 -5.66
CA ILE A 68 -5.44 -13.29 -6.14
C ILE A 68 -6.04 -14.17 -5.04
N ASN A 69 -5.47 -14.11 -3.83
CA ASN A 69 -6.02 -14.80 -2.67
C ASN A 69 -5.60 -14.13 -1.35
N PRO A 70 -6.41 -13.21 -0.81
CA PRO A 70 -6.09 -12.50 0.42
C PRO A 70 -6.21 -13.39 1.67
N HIS A 71 -6.58 -14.66 1.58
CA HIS A 71 -6.60 -15.55 2.75
C HIS A 71 -5.24 -16.22 2.99
N ILE A 72 -4.36 -16.25 1.99
CA ILE A 72 -3.04 -16.90 2.11
C ILE A 72 -2.06 -15.96 2.84
N PHE A 73 -1.52 -16.44 3.96
CA PHE A 73 -0.57 -15.70 4.80
C PHE A 73 0.65 -15.20 4.01
N LEU A 74 1.36 -16.12 3.35
CA LEU A 74 2.61 -15.81 2.65
C LEU A 74 2.39 -14.80 1.52
N LEU A 75 1.29 -14.96 0.77
CA LEU A 75 0.93 -14.08 -0.34
C LEU A 75 0.72 -12.63 0.15
N LYS A 76 -0.03 -12.47 1.23
CA LYS A 76 -0.25 -11.17 1.87
C LYS A 76 1.03 -10.53 2.37
N LEU A 77 1.86 -11.30 3.09
CA LEU A 77 3.10 -10.79 3.66
C LEU A 77 4.03 -10.30 2.55
N VAL A 78 4.28 -11.12 1.54
CA VAL A 78 5.13 -10.76 0.39
C VAL A 78 4.56 -9.54 -0.34
N GLY A 79 3.25 -9.52 -0.60
CA GLY A 79 2.61 -8.38 -1.27
C GLY A 79 2.67 -7.09 -0.46
N PHE A 80 2.48 -7.13 0.86
CA PHE A 80 2.61 -5.93 1.70
C PHE A 80 4.05 -5.43 1.76
N LEU A 81 5.03 -6.33 1.90
CA LEU A 81 6.45 -5.97 1.88
C LEU A 81 6.86 -5.35 0.54
N ALA A 82 6.42 -5.94 -0.57
CA ALA A 82 6.67 -5.40 -1.91
C ALA A 82 5.99 -4.03 -2.10
N SER A 83 4.76 -3.85 -1.59
CA SER A 83 4.08 -2.56 -1.62
C SER A 83 4.83 -1.49 -0.81
N LEU A 84 5.36 -1.85 0.36
CA LEU A 84 6.19 -0.94 1.18
C LEU A 84 7.48 -0.55 0.47
N ALA A 85 8.15 -1.50 -0.18
CA ALA A 85 9.33 -1.19 -1.00
C ALA A 85 8.99 -0.21 -2.13
N GLY A 86 7.88 -0.43 -2.83
CA GLY A 86 7.38 0.49 -3.86
C GLY A 86 7.07 1.89 -3.32
N ILE A 87 6.48 2.00 -2.12
CA ILE A 87 6.24 3.28 -1.43
C ILE A 87 7.54 3.99 -1.10
N LEU A 88 8.55 3.29 -0.58
CA LEU A 88 9.84 3.89 -0.25
C LEU A 88 10.55 4.42 -1.50
N ILE A 89 10.54 3.64 -2.59
CA ILE A 89 11.06 4.06 -3.89
C ILE A 89 10.30 5.31 -4.36
N ALA A 90 8.98 5.30 -4.34
CA ALA A 90 8.16 6.43 -4.78
C ALA A 90 8.43 7.69 -3.94
N LEU A 91 8.42 7.58 -2.60
CA LEU A 91 8.63 8.73 -1.70
C LEU A 91 10.01 9.35 -1.86
N HIS A 92 11.06 8.53 -1.97
CA HIS A 92 12.41 9.03 -2.18
C HIS A 92 12.50 9.84 -3.48
N ASN A 93 12.02 9.27 -4.59
CA ASN A 93 12.08 9.94 -5.89
C ASN A 93 11.15 11.15 -6.00
N ILE A 94 9.98 11.13 -5.37
CA ILE A 94 9.11 12.32 -5.26
C ILE A 94 9.85 13.45 -4.54
N ASN A 95 10.57 13.14 -3.46
CA ASN A 95 11.30 14.15 -2.70
C ASN A 95 12.44 14.77 -3.52
N GLU A 96 13.20 13.94 -4.26
CA GLU A 96 14.24 14.45 -5.17
C GLU A 96 13.64 15.29 -6.30
N LEU A 97 12.58 14.81 -6.97
CA LEU A 97 11.91 15.55 -8.04
C LEU A 97 11.32 16.87 -7.56
N LYS A 98 10.77 16.92 -6.34
CA LYS A 98 10.30 18.15 -5.70
C LYS A 98 11.42 19.19 -5.59
N ASN A 99 12.63 18.75 -5.20
CA ASN A 99 13.77 19.65 -5.03
C ASN A 99 14.37 20.09 -6.37
N ILE A 100 14.38 19.23 -7.39
CA ILE A 100 14.95 19.51 -8.71
C ILE A 100 14.04 20.41 -9.55
N THR A 101 12.73 20.11 -9.56
CA THR A 101 11.78 20.75 -10.47
C THR A 101 11.06 21.94 -9.84
N GLU A 102 11.17 22.10 -8.51
CA GLU A 102 10.39 23.05 -7.70
C GLU A 102 8.87 22.98 -7.95
N ASN A 103 8.38 21.87 -8.53
CA ASN A 103 6.99 21.71 -8.88
C ASN A 103 6.17 21.26 -7.66
N SER A 104 5.24 22.13 -7.24
CA SER A 104 4.37 21.90 -6.09
C SER A 104 3.54 20.61 -6.15
N ILE A 105 3.30 20.05 -7.34
CA ILE A 105 2.51 18.81 -7.47
C ILE A 105 3.17 17.63 -6.75
N PHE A 106 4.50 17.58 -6.72
CA PHE A 106 5.22 16.52 -6.01
C PHE A 106 4.99 16.56 -4.50
N ASN A 107 4.66 17.73 -3.93
CA ASN A 107 4.27 17.82 -2.53
C ASN A 107 2.94 17.09 -2.26
N THR A 108 1.97 17.24 -3.18
CA THR A 108 0.69 16.53 -3.10
C THR A 108 0.89 15.02 -3.22
N TYR A 109 1.68 14.58 -4.20
CA TYR A 109 2.01 13.16 -4.37
C TYR A 109 2.74 12.58 -3.14
N PHE A 110 3.66 13.34 -2.53
CA PHE A 110 4.35 12.92 -1.32
C PHE A 110 3.37 12.63 -0.18
N ILE A 111 2.43 13.54 0.07
CA ILE A 111 1.43 13.40 1.14
C ILE A 111 0.54 12.18 0.88
N ILE A 112 0.02 12.04 -0.35
CA ILE A 112 -0.86 10.91 -0.72
C ILE A 112 -0.13 9.57 -0.52
N ILE A 113 1.10 9.45 -1.02
CA ILE A 113 1.86 8.20 -0.95
C ILE A 113 2.34 7.90 0.47
N SER A 114 2.65 8.93 1.28
CA SER A 114 2.92 8.76 2.70
C SER A 114 1.70 8.21 3.44
N ALA A 115 0.50 8.73 3.15
CA ALA A 115 -0.75 8.21 3.70
C ALA A 115 -1.01 6.76 3.28
N CYS A 116 -0.75 6.40 2.02
CA CYS A 116 -0.82 5.01 1.57
C CYS A 116 0.15 4.10 2.35
N GLY A 117 1.38 4.55 2.57
CA GLY A 117 2.38 3.83 3.38
C GLY A 117 1.91 3.60 4.80
N PHE A 118 1.37 4.64 5.44
CA PHE A 118 0.79 4.53 6.78
C PHE A 118 -0.36 3.51 6.83
N VAL A 119 -1.29 3.55 5.86
CA VAL A 119 -2.42 2.60 5.78
C VAL A 119 -1.92 1.16 5.62
N ILE A 120 -0.92 0.93 4.77
CA ILE A 120 -0.33 -0.41 4.58
C ILE A 120 0.33 -0.91 5.87
N LEU A 121 1.14 -0.08 6.52
CA LEU A 121 1.77 -0.43 7.81
C LEU A 121 0.73 -0.73 8.88
N PHE A 122 -0.30 0.10 8.99
CA PHE A 122 -1.37 -0.07 9.96
C PHE A 122 -2.18 -1.34 9.70
N THR A 123 -2.43 -1.66 8.42
CA THR A 123 -3.13 -2.89 8.02
C THR A 123 -2.29 -4.12 8.34
N LEU A 124 -0.99 -4.09 8.02
CA LEU A 124 -0.06 -5.17 8.32
C LEU A 124 0.03 -5.43 9.83
N LEU A 125 0.16 -4.37 10.63
CA LEU A 125 0.19 -4.46 12.09
C LEU A 125 -1.13 -5.01 12.65
N SER A 126 -2.27 -4.49 12.17
CA SER A 126 -3.59 -4.97 12.60
C SER A 126 -3.78 -6.45 12.30
N TRP A 127 -3.30 -6.90 11.14
CA TRP A 127 -3.34 -8.30 10.76
C TRP A 127 -2.44 -9.18 11.65
N PHE A 128 -1.21 -8.75 11.96
CA PHE A 128 -0.33 -9.46 12.90
C PHE A 128 -0.93 -9.53 14.31
N VAL A 129 -1.45 -8.42 14.85
CA VAL A 129 -2.06 -8.37 16.18
C VAL A 129 -3.27 -9.30 16.26
N TYR A 130 -4.08 -9.37 15.21
CA TYR A 130 -5.23 -10.27 15.15
C TYR A 130 -4.78 -11.74 15.12
N ASN A 131 -3.84 -12.10 14.24
CA ASN A 131 -3.37 -13.48 14.11
C ASN A 131 -2.58 -13.96 15.35
N ALA A 132 -1.80 -13.10 16.00
CA ALA A 132 -1.07 -13.45 17.22
C ALA A 132 -1.99 -13.73 18.42
N ARG A 133 -3.24 -13.29 18.35
CA ARG A 133 -4.23 -13.40 19.44
C ARG A 133 -5.35 -14.38 19.14
N SER A 134 -5.64 -14.62 17.86
CA SER A 134 -6.48 -15.74 17.40
C SER A 134 -5.78 -17.04 17.80
N SER A 135 -6.47 -17.89 18.55
CA SER A 135 -6.02 -19.23 18.93
C SER A 135 -5.69 -20.15 17.73
N GLU A 136 -5.90 -19.68 16.49
CA GLU A 136 -5.50 -20.37 15.25
C GLU A 136 -3.98 -20.57 15.12
N VAL A 137 -3.13 -19.75 15.75
CA VAL A 137 -1.67 -20.00 15.78
C VAL A 137 -1.28 -20.98 16.90
N ASN A 138 -2.11 -21.13 17.94
CA ASN A 138 -1.87 -22.06 19.06
C ASN A 138 -2.44 -23.48 18.81
N GLN A 139 -2.93 -23.76 17.59
CA GLN A 139 -3.39 -25.09 17.18
C GLN A 139 -2.51 -25.73 16.09
N ILE A 140 -1.32 -25.17 15.83
CA ILE A 140 -0.26 -25.82 15.05
C ILE A 140 0.58 -26.70 15.96
#